data_AF-A0AA35QA44-F1
#
_entry.id   AF-A0AA35QA44-F1
#
_cell.length_a   1.000
_cell.length_b   1.000
_cell.length_c   1.000
_cell.angle_alpha   90.00
_cell.angle_beta   90.00
_cell.angle_gamma   90.00
#
_symmetry.space_group_name_H-M   'P 1'
#
loop_
_entity.id
_entity.type
_entity.pdbx_description
1 polymer ?
#
loop_
_entity_poly.entity_id
_entity_poly.type
_entity_poly.pdbx_seq_one_letter_code
_entity_poly.pdbx_strand_id
1 'polypeptide(L)'
;MASFHLGKSIRLKMTASLPGYGNIRVKSLDGVDKLLNIEMSEKYDYDIPDDIEPEALYEEFEYLLDKVAKMLKEQPANHDMFDQVLVETLATMVYGSNLIESAGAGFGITKRLCEAIFKSGEIREEIIERDNDYELLKQELMAKNLPYGFLAVLQSYREIVQHAKAARYMIQQVYLDGKDISEGIIMEAHRILTFKIDTD
;
A
#
# COMPACT_ATOMS: atom_id res chain seq x y z
N MET A 1 -8.32 -14.68 -17.81
CA MET A 1 -7.37 -14.31 -16.76
C MET A 1 -8.17 -13.75 -15.60
N ALA A 2 -7.92 -14.19 -14.36
CA ALA A 2 -8.60 -13.59 -13.21
C ALA A 2 -8.13 -12.14 -13.05
N SER A 3 -9.07 -11.21 -12.92
CA SER A 3 -8.79 -9.80 -12.61
C SER A 3 -7.97 -9.72 -11.32
N PHE A 4 -6.77 -9.16 -11.37
CA PHE A 4 -5.91 -8.99 -10.21
C PHE A 4 -6.39 -7.81 -9.36
N HIS A 5 -6.79 -8.06 -8.12
CA HIS A 5 -7.21 -7.04 -7.17
C HIS A 5 -6.36 -7.13 -5.90
N LEU A 6 -5.50 -6.14 -5.67
CA LEU A 6 -4.49 -6.14 -4.61
C LEU A 6 -5.11 -6.23 -3.21
N GLY A 7 -6.16 -5.44 -2.93
CA GLY A 7 -6.88 -5.48 -1.65
C GLY A 7 -7.39 -6.90 -1.31
N LYS A 8 -8.11 -7.52 -2.26
CA LYS A 8 -8.55 -8.92 -2.16
C LYS A 8 -7.40 -9.90 -1.92
N SER A 9 -6.29 -9.76 -2.67
CA SER A 9 -5.12 -10.64 -2.50
C SER A 9 -4.50 -10.52 -1.11
N ILE A 10 -4.36 -9.29 -0.60
CA ILE A 10 -3.89 -9.02 0.76
C ILE A 10 -4.84 -9.64 1.78
N ARG A 11 -6.16 -9.39 1.65
CA ARG A 11 -7.18 -9.97 2.53
C ARG A 11 -7.10 -11.49 2.58
N LEU A 12 -7.00 -12.15 1.43
CA LEU A 12 -6.87 -13.61 1.34
C LEU A 12 -5.59 -14.10 2.02
N LYS A 13 -4.46 -13.41 1.80
CA LYS A 13 -3.18 -13.72 2.48
C LYS A 13 -3.32 -13.58 3.99
N MET A 14 -3.87 -12.46 4.48
CA MET A 14 -4.13 -12.20 5.89
C MET A 14 -5.04 -13.27 6.50
N THR A 15 -6.10 -13.67 5.80
CA THR A 15 -7.03 -14.70 6.28
C THR A 15 -6.33 -16.05 6.48
N ALA A 16 -5.36 -16.38 5.62
CA ALA A 16 -4.56 -17.59 5.76
C ALA A 16 -3.50 -17.48 6.89
N SER A 17 -2.89 -16.30 7.03
CA SER A 17 -1.76 -16.07 7.94
C SER A 17 -2.15 -15.66 9.35
N LEU A 18 -3.39 -15.22 9.61
CA LEU A 18 -3.87 -14.74 10.92
C LEU A 18 -4.85 -15.72 11.56
N PRO A 19 -4.35 -16.72 12.30
CA PRO A 19 -5.21 -17.60 13.09
C PRO A 19 -5.88 -16.89 14.28
N GLY A 20 -5.32 -15.79 14.79
CA GLY A 20 -5.80 -15.08 15.99
C GLY A 20 -5.07 -15.50 17.27
N TYR A 21 -5.42 -14.87 18.39
CA TYR A 21 -4.82 -14.97 19.72
C TYR A 21 -3.33 -14.65 19.72
N GLY A 22 -2.91 -13.52 19.15
CA GLY A 22 -1.48 -13.14 19.07
C GLY A 22 -0.64 -14.02 18.13
N ASN A 23 -1.24 -15.01 17.44
CA ASN A 23 -0.53 -15.93 16.59
C ASN A 23 -0.50 -15.50 15.12
N ILE A 24 0.65 -15.70 14.49
CA ILE A 24 0.87 -15.50 13.05
C ILE A 24 1.41 -16.79 12.43
N ARG A 25 0.79 -17.22 11.33
CA ARG A 25 1.31 -18.30 10.50
C ARG A 25 2.37 -17.76 9.54
N VAL A 26 3.56 -18.34 9.59
CA VAL A 26 4.68 -18.04 8.70
C VAL A 26 5.13 -19.30 7.98
N LYS A 27 5.71 -19.17 6.80
CA LYS A 27 6.40 -20.27 6.12
C LYS A 27 7.89 -20.19 6.38
N SER A 28 8.49 -21.25 6.89
CA SER A 28 9.95 -21.36 6.94
C SER A 28 10.53 -21.66 5.56
N LEU A 29 11.85 -21.47 5.41
CA LEU A 29 12.59 -21.67 4.15
C LEU A 29 12.50 -23.11 3.61
N ASP A 30 12.23 -24.08 4.49
CA ASP A 30 11.99 -25.48 4.15
C ASP A 30 10.54 -25.77 3.70
N GLY A 31 9.69 -24.74 3.61
CA GLY A 31 8.30 -24.84 3.17
C GLY A 31 7.33 -25.31 4.26
N VAL A 32 7.78 -25.43 5.51
CA VAL A 32 6.94 -25.84 6.63
C VAL A 32 6.20 -24.63 7.21
N ASP A 33 4.88 -24.76 7.41
CA ASP A 33 4.12 -23.75 8.13
C ASP A 33 4.49 -23.79 9.62
N LYS A 34 4.94 -22.66 10.15
CA LYS A 34 5.21 -22.42 11.57
C LYS A 34 4.20 -21.44 12.13
N LEU A 35 3.88 -21.62 13.41
CA LEU A 35 3.08 -20.69 14.18
C LEU A 35 4.05 -19.87 15.05
N LEU A 36 4.07 -18.57 14.86
CA LEU A 36 4.75 -17.64 15.75
C LEU A 36 3.73 -17.06 16.71
N ASN A 37 3.99 -17.18 18.00
CA ASN A 37 3.26 -16.43 19.01
C ASN A 37 4.02 -15.13 19.26
N ILE A 38 3.33 -13.99 19.19
CA ILE A 38 3.89 -12.71 19.63
C ILE A 38 3.56 -12.60 21.10
N GLU A 39 4.58 -12.43 21.94
CA GLU A 39 4.44 -12.27 23.39
C GLU A 39 5.27 -11.08 23.84
N MET A 40 4.74 -10.29 24.78
CA MET A 40 5.53 -9.23 25.43
C MET A 40 6.49 -9.86 26.44
N SER A 41 7.78 -9.54 26.34
CA SER A 41 8.80 -10.03 27.26
C SER A 41 8.97 -9.08 28.45
N GLU A 42 9.21 -9.64 29.65
CA GLU A 42 9.62 -8.87 30.84
C GLU A 42 10.93 -8.08 30.65
N LYS A 43 11.69 -8.35 29.56
CA LYS A 43 12.95 -7.67 29.22
C LYS A 43 12.77 -6.50 28.27
N TYR A 44 11.55 -6.10 27.96
CA TYR A 44 11.30 -4.93 27.13
C TYR A 44 11.78 -3.68 27.87
N ASP A 45 12.87 -3.08 27.39
CA ASP A 45 13.47 -1.89 28.01
C ASP A 45 12.71 -0.65 27.55
N TYR A 46 12.16 0.10 28.49
CA TYR A 46 11.24 1.20 28.23
C TYR A 46 12.01 2.52 28.05
N ASP A 47 12.53 2.77 26.84
CA ASP A 47 12.84 4.12 26.38
C ASP A 47 11.56 4.79 25.81
N ILE A 48 10.49 4.77 26.59
CA ILE A 48 9.15 5.24 26.18
C ILE A 48 8.80 6.49 27.00
N PRO A 49 8.21 7.54 26.38
CA PRO A 49 7.68 8.68 27.12
C PRO A 49 6.79 8.25 28.30
N ASP A 50 6.90 8.94 29.44
CA ASP A 50 6.26 8.59 30.73
C ASP A 50 4.72 8.44 30.67
N ASP A 51 4.07 8.81 29.57
CA ASP A 51 2.62 8.79 29.37
C ASP A 51 2.08 7.55 28.65
N ILE A 52 2.94 6.61 28.26
CA ILE A 52 2.55 5.41 27.51
C ILE A 52 2.73 4.16 28.38
N GLU A 53 1.63 3.51 28.73
CA GLU A 53 1.62 2.20 29.40
C GLU A 53 1.82 1.06 28.38
N PRO A 54 2.96 0.36 28.39
CA PRO A 54 3.31 -0.60 27.33
C PRO A 54 2.45 -1.87 27.37
N GLU A 55 2.06 -2.31 28.57
CA GLU A 55 1.08 -3.39 28.77
C GLU A 55 -0.23 -3.04 28.06
N ALA A 56 -0.71 -1.81 28.20
CA ALA A 56 -1.95 -1.36 27.56
C ALA A 56 -1.83 -1.33 26.02
N LEU A 57 -0.67 -0.93 25.48
CA LEU A 57 -0.42 -1.01 24.04
C LEU A 57 -0.38 -2.45 23.53
N TYR A 58 0.21 -3.36 24.30
CA TYR A 58 0.25 -4.78 23.94
C TYR A 58 -1.14 -5.41 23.96
N GLU A 59 -1.95 -5.12 24.99
CA GLU A 59 -3.34 -5.56 25.06
C GLU A 59 -4.18 -5.00 23.90
N GLU A 60 -3.97 -3.73 23.53
CA GLU A 60 -4.63 -3.13 22.37
C GLU A 60 -4.19 -3.83 21.06
N PHE A 61 -2.90 -4.12 20.91
CA PHE A 61 -2.36 -4.84 19.77
C PHE A 61 -2.99 -6.24 19.61
N GLU A 62 -3.02 -7.04 20.68
CA GLU A 62 -3.65 -8.36 20.66
C GLU A 62 -5.14 -8.26 20.33
N TYR A 63 -5.85 -7.32 20.97
CA TYR A 63 -7.26 -7.07 20.70
C TYR A 63 -7.52 -6.72 19.22
N LEU A 64 -6.70 -5.85 18.63
CA LEU A 64 -6.82 -5.46 17.23
C LEU A 64 -6.52 -6.61 16.28
N LEU A 65 -5.47 -7.39 16.54
CA LEU A 65 -5.14 -8.59 15.76
C LEU A 65 -6.30 -9.58 15.75
N ASP A 66 -6.88 -9.85 16.92
CA ASP A 66 -7.99 -10.80 17.07
C ASP A 66 -9.26 -10.29 16.42
N LYS A 67 -9.54 -9.01 16.58
CA LYS A 67 -10.68 -8.35 15.94
C LYS A 67 -10.56 -8.46 14.42
N VAL A 68 -9.39 -8.19 13.84
CA VAL A 68 -9.16 -8.33 12.40
C VAL A 68 -9.29 -9.79 11.97
N ALA A 69 -8.65 -10.73 12.66
CA ALA A 69 -8.75 -12.16 12.34
C ALA A 69 -10.20 -12.67 12.37
N LYS A 70 -10.98 -12.23 13.37
CA LYS A 70 -12.40 -12.54 13.50
C LYS A 70 -13.23 -11.93 12.38
N MET A 71 -13.04 -10.64 12.08
CA MET A 71 -13.72 -9.97 10.96
C MET A 71 -13.46 -10.67 9.63
N LEU A 72 -12.21 -11.08 9.37
CA LEU A 72 -11.83 -11.79 8.14
C LEU A 72 -12.52 -13.15 8.00
N LYS A 73 -12.70 -13.90 9.10
CA LYS A 73 -13.27 -15.25 9.09
C LYS A 73 -14.79 -15.29 9.16
N GLU A 74 -15.37 -14.45 10.02
CA GLU A 74 -16.78 -14.57 10.41
C GLU A 74 -17.70 -13.59 9.67
N GLN A 75 -17.14 -12.59 8.98
CA GLN A 75 -17.91 -11.54 8.32
C GLN A 75 -17.60 -11.44 6.82
N PRO A 76 -17.86 -12.50 6.03
CA PRO A 76 -17.63 -12.48 4.58
C PRO A 76 -18.46 -11.41 3.86
N ALA A 77 -19.58 -10.96 4.43
CA ALA A 77 -20.35 -9.84 3.89
C ALA A 77 -19.57 -8.50 3.90
N ASN A 78 -18.56 -8.36 4.76
CA ASN A 78 -17.75 -7.15 4.90
C ASN A 78 -16.45 -7.18 4.09
N HIS A 79 -16.22 -8.26 3.35
CA HIS A 79 -15.00 -8.49 2.57
C HIS A 79 -14.74 -7.41 1.53
N ASP A 80 -15.74 -7.01 0.76
CA ASP A 80 -15.59 -5.98 -0.27
C ASP A 80 -15.29 -4.60 0.34
N MET A 81 -15.92 -4.28 1.48
CA MET A 81 -15.61 -3.07 2.24
C MET A 81 -14.17 -3.10 2.76
N PHE A 82 -13.71 -4.23 3.27
CA PHE A 82 -12.33 -4.40 3.74
C PHE A 82 -11.32 -4.20 2.60
N ASP A 83 -11.59 -4.78 1.43
CA ASP A 83 -10.75 -4.59 0.24
C ASP A 83 -10.68 -3.12 -0.18
N GLN A 84 -11.82 -2.42 -0.12
CA GLN A 84 -11.88 -1.00 -0.45
C GLN A 84 -11.09 -0.16 0.55
N VAL A 85 -11.22 -0.42 1.86
CA VAL A 85 -10.45 0.26 2.90
C VAL A 85 -8.95 0.02 2.70
N LEU A 86 -8.53 -1.22 2.45
CA LEU A 86 -7.13 -1.52 2.17
C LEU A 86 -6.59 -0.75 0.96
N VAL A 87 -7.34 -0.71 -0.13
CA VAL A 87 -6.93 0.04 -1.33
C VAL A 87 -6.84 1.54 -1.05
N GLU A 88 -7.78 2.09 -0.27
CA GLU A 88 -7.76 3.49 0.14
C GLU A 88 -6.59 3.83 1.07
N THR A 89 -6.26 2.94 2.00
CA THR A 89 -5.07 3.09 2.86
C THR A 89 -3.79 3.09 2.03
N LEU A 90 -3.66 2.17 1.06
CA LEU A 90 -2.50 2.14 0.16
C LEU A 90 -2.41 3.38 -0.72
N ALA A 91 -3.55 3.90 -1.19
CA ALA A 91 -3.58 5.15 -1.95
C ALA A 91 -3.18 6.36 -1.10
N THR A 92 -3.57 6.38 0.17
CA THR A 92 -3.15 7.41 1.14
C THR A 92 -1.66 7.36 1.39
N MET A 93 -1.08 6.15 1.49
CA MET A 93 0.37 5.97 1.61
C MET A 93 1.11 6.55 0.39
N VAL A 94 0.65 6.26 -0.82
CA VAL A 94 1.23 6.83 -2.06
C VAL A 94 1.12 8.35 -2.05
N TYR A 95 -0.06 8.89 -1.76
CA TYR A 95 -0.25 10.34 -1.66
C TYR A 95 0.71 11.01 -0.66
N GLY A 96 0.87 10.41 0.53
CA GLY A 96 1.82 10.89 1.53
C GLY A 96 3.26 10.89 1.03
N SER A 97 3.68 9.81 0.35
CA SER A 97 5.02 9.70 -0.25
C SER A 97 5.26 10.80 -1.29
N ASN A 98 4.32 10.97 -2.23
CA ASN A 98 4.40 12.01 -3.24
C ASN A 98 4.44 13.42 -2.61
N LEU A 99 3.65 13.66 -1.56
CA LEU A 99 3.61 14.96 -0.88
C LEU A 99 4.96 15.31 -0.22
N ILE A 100 5.63 14.34 0.41
CA ILE A 100 6.97 14.54 1.00
C ILE A 100 8.00 14.91 -0.07
N GLU A 101 7.90 14.30 -1.25
CA GLU A 101 8.77 14.54 -2.41
C GLU A 101 8.37 15.79 -3.21
N SER A 102 7.32 16.52 -2.79
CA SER A 102 6.72 17.63 -3.57
C SER A 102 6.32 17.23 -5.00
N ALA A 103 5.96 15.95 -5.18
CA ALA A 103 5.62 15.31 -6.43
C ALA A 103 4.11 15.01 -6.52
N GLY A 104 3.66 14.57 -7.69
CA GLY A 104 2.28 14.17 -7.94
C GLY A 104 1.29 15.32 -7.86
N ALA A 105 0.13 15.06 -7.25
CA ALA A 105 -1.03 15.95 -7.31
C ALA A 105 -1.81 15.97 -5.99
N GLY A 106 -3.08 16.36 -6.02
CA GLY A 106 -3.99 16.31 -4.87
C GLY A 106 -4.41 14.88 -4.53
N PHE A 107 -4.96 14.73 -3.33
CA PHE A 107 -5.40 13.43 -2.82
C PHE A 107 -6.49 12.78 -3.69
N GLY A 108 -7.44 13.57 -4.20
CA GLY A 108 -8.59 13.05 -4.94
C GLY A 108 -8.20 12.32 -6.24
N ILE A 109 -7.33 12.93 -7.04
CA ILE A 109 -6.83 12.28 -8.26
C ILE A 109 -5.84 11.16 -7.96
N THR A 110 -4.97 11.35 -6.96
CA THR A 110 -4.02 10.30 -6.53
C THR A 110 -4.77 9.04 -6.13
N LYS A 111 -5.82 9.18 -5.31
CA LYS A 111 -6.68 8.07 -4.89
C LYS A 111 -7.29 7.34 -6.08
N ARG A 112 -7.86 8.07 -7.05
CA ARG A 112 -8.48 7.48 -8.24
C ARG A 112 -7.50 6.67 -9.08
N LEU A 113 -6.31 7.23 -9.34
CA LEU A 113 -5.26 6.57 -10.14
C LEU A 113 -4.72 5.32 -9.40
N CYS A 114 -4.47 5.44 -8.10
CA CYS A 114 -4.06 4.32 -7.26
C CYS A 114 -5.11 3.21 -7.23
N GLU A 115 -6.39 3.55 -7.09
CA GLU A 115 -7.48 2.58 -7.13
C GLU A 115 -7.52 1.79 -8.44
N ALA A 116 -7.34 2.44 -9.59
CA ALA A 116 -7.25 1.74 -10.87
C ALA A 116 -6.07 0.74 -10.87
N ILE A 117 -4.89 1.18 -10.45
CA ILE A 117 -3.69 0.33 -10.41
C ILE A 117 -3.82 -0.82 -9.41
N PHE A 118 -4.41 -0.59 -8.25
CA PHE A 118 -4.54 -1.61 -7.21
C PHE A 118 -5.70 -2.58 -7.45
N LYS A 119 -6.78 -2.16 -8.12
CA LYS A 119 -7.98 -3.00 -8.35
C LYS A 119 -7.96 -3.78 -9.66
N SER A 120 -7.38 -3.22 -10.73
CA SER A 120 -7.30 -3.87 -12.04
C SER A 120 -5.86 -4.07 -12.50
N GLY A 121 -4.95 -3.20 -12.06
CA GLY A 121 -3.59 -3.17 -12.58
C GLY A 121 -3.47 -2.54 -13.96
N GLU A 122 -4.58 -2.03 -14.49
CA GLU A 122 -4.67 -1.45 -15.82
C GLU A 122 -4.95 0.04 -15.70
N ILE A 123 -3.97 0.82 -16.12
CA ILE A 123 -4.13 2.24 -16.41
C ILE A 123 -3.28 2.56 -17.63
N ARG A 124 -3.67 3.59 -18.38
CA ARG A 124 -2.86 4.06 -19.50
C ARG A 124 -1.47 4.44 -18.99
N GLU A 125 -0.46 4.20 -19.81
CA GLU A 125 0.90 4.62 -19.47
C GLU A 125 1.05 6.13 -19.59
N GLU A 126 0.28 6.74 -20.48
CA GLU A 126 0.32 8.17 -20.77
C GLU A 126 -1.09 8.75 -20.77
N ILE A 127 -1.17 9.97 -20.25
CA ILE A 127 -2.38 10.77 -20.23
C ILE A 127 -2.40 11.71 -21.44
N ILE A 128 -3.56 11.91 -22.04
CA ILE A 128 -3.74 12.85 -23.15
C ILE A 128 -4.65 14.02 -22.74
N GLU A 129 -4.56 15.15 -23.44
CA GLU A 129 -5.33 16.37 -23.09
C GLU A 129 -6.85 16.19 -23.06
N ARG A 130 -7.36 15.16 -23.73
CA ARG A 130 -8.79 14.84 -23.77
C ARG A 130 -9.26 14.02 -22.57
N ASP A 131 -8.34 13.55 -21.73
CA ASP A 131 -8.67 12.73 -20.57
C ASP A 131 -9.18 13.61 -19.42
N ASN A 132 -10.23 13.18 -18.74
CA ASN A 132 -10.75 13.91 -17.58
C ASN A 132 -9.69 14.08 -16.48
N ASP A 133 -8.84 13.05 -16.30
CA ASP A 133 -7.74 13.11 -15.34
C ASP A 133 -6.70 14.19 -15.71
N TYR A 134 -6.57 14.55 -17.00
CA TYR A 134 -5.64 15.59 -17.45
C TYR A 134 -6.12 16.96 -16.97
N GLU A 135 -7.39 17.26 -17.22
CA GLU A 135 -7.99 18.52 -16.79
C GLU A 135 -8.02 18.65 -15.26
N LEU A 136 -8.27 17.55 -14.54
CA LEU A 136 -8.20 17.55 -13.07
C LEU A 136 -6.78 17.83 -12.55
N LEU A 137 -5.76 17.14 -13.09
CA LEU A 137 -4.36 17.40 -12.72
C LEU A 137 -3.96 18.84 -13.03
N LYS A 138 -4.33 19.33 -14.21
CA LYS A 138 -4.06 20.71 -14.64
C LYS A 138 -4.69 21.72 -13.68
N GLN A 139 -5.96 21.53 -13.30
CA GLN A 139 -6.64 22.41 -12.34
C GLN A 139 -5.97 22.41 -10.97
N GLU A 140 -5.53 21.25 -10.48
CA GLU A 140 -4.81 21.16 -9.20
C GLU A 140 -3.43 21.83 -9.24
N LEU A 141 -2.67 21.63 -10.33
CA LEU A 141 -1.38 22.30 -10.53
C LEU A 141 -1.56 23.83 -10.60
N MET A 142 -2.59 24.30 -11.31
CA MET A 142 -2.97 25.72 -11.33
C MET A 142 -3.32 26.24 -9.94
N ALA A 143 -4.12 25.52 -9.16
CA ALA A 143 -4.51 25.91 -7.80
C ALA A 143 -3.32 25.99 -6.84
N LYS A 144 -2.29 25.17 -7.05
CA LYS A 144 -1.04 25.17 -6.29
C LYS A 144 -0.01 26.19 -6.80
N ASN A 145 -0.32 26.99 -7.83
CA ASN A 145 0.62 27.88 -8.53
C ASN A 145 1.88 27.16 -9.06
N LEU A 146 1.73 25.89 -9.46
CA LEU A 146 2.79 25.08 -10.05
C LEU A 146 2.73 25.13 -11.58
N PRO A 147 3.80 24.72 -12.31
CA PRO A 147 3.73 24.53 -13.75
C PRO A 147 2.56 23.61 -14.13
N TYR A 148 1.71 24.05 -15.05
CA TYR A 148 0.48 23.34 -15.46
C TYR A 148 0.41 23.09 -16.98
N GLY A 149 1.54 23.27 -17.67
CA GLY A 149 1.65 22.89 -19.09
C GLY A 149 1.60 21.37 -19.27
N PHE A 150 1.42 20.93 -20.51
CA PHE A 150 1.28 19.51 -20.85
C PHE A 150 2.35 18.61 -20.21
N LEU A 151 3.63 19.02 -20.28
CA LEU A 151 4.74 18.26 -19.70
C LEU A 151 4.65 18.14 -18.17
N ALA A 152 4.25 19.20 -17.48
CA ALA A 152 4.11 19.18 -16.02
C ALA A 152 2.94 18.30 -15.57
N VAL A 153 1.82 18.35 -16.29
CA VAL A 153 0.68 17.46 -16.05
C VAL A 153 1.08 16.00 -16.30
N LEU A 154 1.80 15.74 -17.40
CA LEU A 154 2.28 14.40 -17.73
C LEU A 154 3.27 13.87 -16.68
N GLN A 155 4.16 14.72 -16.18
CA GLN A 155 5.09 14.37 -15.12
C GLN A 155 4.36 14.02 -13.81
N SER A 156 3.46 14.89 -13.35
CA SER A 156 2.63 14.66 -12.16
C SER A 156 1.82 13.36 -12.25
N TYR A 157 1.26 13.07 -13.43
CA TYR A 157 0.60 11.81 -13.72
C TYR A 157 1.54 10.61 -13.57
N ARG A 158 2.72 10.67 -14.20
CA ARG A 158 3.72 9.59 -14.17
C ARG A 158 4.21 9.34 -12.75
N GLU A 159 4.50 10.38 -11.99
CA GLU A 159 4.93 10.27 -10.58
C GLU A 159 3.94 9.47 -9.74
N ILE A 160 2.64 9.78 -9.84
CA ILE A 160 1.59 9.03 -9.12
C ILE A 160 1.52 7.57 -9.61
N VAL A 161 1.49 7.38 -10.93
CA VAL A 161 1.32 6.06 -11.54
C VAL A 161 2.49 5.14 -11.22
N GLN A 162 3.73 5.65 -11.30
CA GLN A 162 4.91 4.85 -11.02
C GLN A 162 5.08 4.53 -9.54
N HIS A 163 4.80 5.49 -8.63
CA HIS A 163 4.78 5.21 -7.19
C HIS A 163 3.79 4.08 -6.85
N ALA A 164 2.56 4.17 -7.35
CA ALA A 164 1.56 3.14 -7.13
C ALA A 164 1.97 1.78 -7.74
N LYS A 165 2.56 1.77 -8.94
CA LYS A 165 3.07 0.53 -9.57
C LYS A 165 4.23 -0.08 -8.80
N ALA A 166 5.18 0.74 -8.32
CA ALA A 166 6.31 0.29 -7.53
C ALA A 166 5.85 -0.29 -6.18
N ALA A 167 4.94 0.40 -5.48
CA ALA A 167 4.33 -0.09 -4.24
C ALA A 167 3.60 -1.43 -4.47
N ARG A 168 2.78 -1.53 -5.53
CA ARG A 168 2.11 -2.79 -5.91
C ARG A 168 3.12 -3.91 -6.16
N TYR A 169 4.19 -3.63 -6.91
CA TYR A 169 5.22 -4.60 -7.21
C TYR A 169 5.89 -5.13 -5.94
N MET A 170 6.31 -4.23 -5.03
CA MET A 170 6.93 -4.61 -3.76
C MET A 170 5.99 -5.46 -2.89
N ILE A 171 4.73 -5.06 -2.74
CA ILE A 171 3.73 -5.84 -1.99
C ILE A 171 3.52 -7.22 -2.62
N GLN A 172 3.48 -7.29 -3.95
CA GLN A 172 3.36 -8.58 -4.64
C GLN A 172 4.56 -9.47 -4.35
N GLN A 173 5.78 -8.98 -4.53
CA GLN A 173 6.98 -9.79 -4.39
C GLN A 173 7.24 -10.22 -2.94
N VAL A 174 7.19 -9.28 -2.00
CA VAL A 174 7.60 -9.52 -0.62
C VAL A 174 6.47 -10.16 0.17
N TYR A 175 5.29 -9.54 0.18
CA TYR A 175 4.21 -9.96 1.05
C TYR A 175 3.36 -11.10 0.45
N LEU A 176 2.91 -10.95 -0.79
CA LEU A 176 2.01 -11.93 -1.40
C LEU A 176 2.77 -13.20 -1.82
N ASP A 177 3.85 -13.05 -2.58
CA ASP A 177 4.69 -14.16 -3.05
C ASP A 177 5.59 -14.72 -1.93
N GLY A 178 5.81 -13.96 -0.84
CA GLY A 178 6.62 -14.40 0.30
C GLY A 178 8.12 -14.47 -0.01
N LYS A 179 8.63 -13.63 -0.92
CA LYS A 179 10.05 -13.57 -1.24
C LYS A 179 10.79 -12.70 -0.23
N ASP A 180 12.02 -13.09 0.10
CA ASP A 180 12.92 -12.22 0.84
C ASP A 180 13.24 -10.96 0.03
N ILE A 181 13.39 -9.83 0.71
CA ILE A 181 13.86 -8.59 0.08
C ILE A 181 15.27 -8.87 -0.46
N SER A 182 15.45 -8.59 -1.74
CA SER A 182 16.72 -8.74 -2.45
C SER A 182 17.04 -7.49 -3.24
N GLU A 183 18.31 -7.31 -3.56
CA GLU A 183 18.77 -6.21 -4.42
C GLU A 183 17.99 -6.18 -5.75
N GLY A 184 17.75 -7.33 -6.37
CA GLY A 184 16.98 -7.41 -7.61
C GLY A 184 15.55 -6.89 -7.49
N ILE A 185 14.86 -7.15 -6.36
CA ILE A 185 13.52 -6.60 -6.10
C ILE A 185 13.60 -5.08 -5.92
N ILE A 186 14.59 -4.60 -5.19
CA ILE A 186 14.78 -3.15 -4.95
C ILE A 186 15.09 -2.43 -6.28
N MET A 187 15.99 -2.97 -7.10
CA MET A 187 16.35 -2.40 -8.39
C MET A 187 15.16 -2.35 -9.34
N GLU A 188 14.35 -3.41 -9.40
CA GLU A 188 13.17 -3.43 -10.25
C GLU A 188 12.09 -2.47 -9.75
N ALA A 189 11.87 -2.39 -8.43
CA ALA A 189 10.97 -1.40 -7.84
C ALA A 189 11.42 0.04 -8.18
N HIS A 190 12.73 0.32 -8.08
CA HIS A 190 13.30 1.61 -8.44
C HIS A 190 13.19 1.91 -9.94
N ARG A 191 13.41 0.91 -10.80
CA ARG A 191 13.24 1.03 -12.25
C ARG A 191 11.80 1.38 -12.62
N ILE A 192 10.83 0.76 -11.95
CA ILE A 192 9.40 1.09 -12.12
C ILE A 192 9.15 2.52 -11.64
N LEU A 193 9.62 2.85 -10.44
CA LEU A 193 9.42 4.14 -9.80
C LEU A 193 9.92 5.31 -10.67
N THR A 194 11.08 5.15 -11.31
CA THR A 194 11.75 6.21 -12.10
C THR A 194 11.39 6.18 -13.59
N PHE A 195 10.55 5.23 -14.02
CA PHE A 195 10.28 5.05 -15.45
C PHE A 195 9.61 6.27 -16.08
N LYS A 196 10.34 6.92 -17.02
CA LYS A 196 9.93 8.14 -17.74
C LYS A 196 9.65 9.36 -16.84
N ILE A 197 10.21 9.35 -15.63
CA ILE A 197 10.28 10.54 -14.78
C ILE A 197 11.65 11.15 -15.04
N ASP A 198 11.67 12.36 -15.59
CA ASP A 198 12.91 13.11 -15.73
C ASP A 198 13.37 13.47 -14.31
N THR A 199 14.49 12.90 -13.90
CA THR A 199 15.17 13.25 -12.65
C THR A 199 16.31 14.16 -13.06
N ASP A 200 16.22 15.44 -12.65
CA ASP A 200 17.28 16.43 -12.87
C ASP A 200 18.62 16.01 -12.22
#